data_AF-A0A941F161-F1
#
_entry.id   AF-A0A941F161-F1
#
_cell.length_a   1.000
_cell.length_b   1.000
_cell.length_c   1.000
_cell.angle_alpha   90.00
_cell.angle_beta   90.00
_cell.angle_gamma   90.00
#
_symmetry.space_group_name_H-M   'P 1'
#
loop_
_entity.id
_entity.type
_entity.pdbx_description
1 polymer ?
#
loop_
_entity_poly.entity_id
_entity_poly.type
_entity_poly.pdbx_seq_one_letter_code
_entity_poly.pdbx_strand_id
1 'polypeptide(L)'
;DPDVMGPENHDEWRRATRDPDVVRAMLEDYRAGLTVDRRHEEADRDAGRRIACPTLVLWSLRDDLEDLYGDPVAIWRRWATDVRGHGIDSGHHVAEQAPGALASALTDFLRPGPTGT
;
A
#
# COMPACT_ATOMS: atom_id res chain seq x y z
N ASP A 1 8.96 14.99 11.56
CA ASP A 1 9.87 15.20 12.69
C ASP A 1 11.17 14.48 12.37
N PRO A 2 12.30 15.18 12.21
CA PRO A 2 13.59 14.55 11.93
C PRO A 2 14.02 13.54 13.00
N ASP A 3 13.57 13.69 14.25
CA ASP A 3 13.87 12.75 15.33
C ASP A 3 13.15 11.40 15.13
N VAL A 4 12.05 11.39 14.36
CA VAL A 4 11.27 10.19 14.04
C VAL A 4 11.67 9.61 12.68
N MET A 5 11.87 10.46 11.67
CA MET A 5 12.14 10.03 10.28
C MET A 5 13.62 9.74 10.01
N GLY A 6 14.52 10.27 10.84
CA GLY A 6 15.94 10.40 10.54
C GLY A 6 16.24 11.69 9.75
N PRO A 7 17.40 12.33 9.99
CA PRO A 7 17.70 13.64 9.44
C PRO A 7 17.78 13.63 7.90
N GLU A 8 18.39 12.61 7.30
CA GLU A 8 18.52 12.54 5.83
C GLU A 8 17.17 12.37 5.14
N ASN A 9 16.33 11.45 5.63
CA ASN A 9 14.98 11.22 5.09
C ASN A 9 14.09 12.47 5.26
N HIS A 10 14.18 13.09 6.43
CA HIS A 10 13.43 14.31 6.71
C HIS A 10 13.83 15.41 5.74
N ASP A 11 15.13 15.68 5.55
CA ASP A 11 15.61 16.72 4.65
C ASP A 11 15.24 16.47 3.19
N GLU A 12 15.29 15.21 2.75
CA GLU A 12 14.87 14.82 1.40
C GLU A 12 13.38 15.05 1.19
N TRP A 13 12.53 14.60 2.12
CA TRP A 13 11.09 14.87 2.11
C TRP A 13 10.81 16.38 2.11
N ARG A 14 11.51 17.15 2.94
CA ARG A 14 11.39 18.61 3.09
C ARG A 14 11.79 19.33 1.79
N ARG A 15 12.79 18.81 1.07
CA ARG A 15 13.23 19.32 -0.23
C ARG A 15 12.20 19.03 -1.30
N ALA A 16 11.76 17.78 -1.43
CA ALA A 16 10.78 17.35 -2.42
C ALA A 16 9.44 18.09 -2.26
N THR A 17 8.91 18.18 -1.04
CA THR A 17 7.62 18.84 -0.77
C THR A 17 7.65 20.37 -0.90
N ARG A 18 8.81 20.98 -1.14
CA ARG A 18 8.95 22.41 -1.49
C ARG A 18 9.21 22.67 -2.95
N ASP A 19 9.49 21.64 -3.73
CA ASP A 19 9.60 21.77 -5.17
C ASP A 19 8.19 21.95 -5.76
N PRO A 20 7.89 23.09 -6.42
CA PRO A 20 6.56 23.35 -6.97
C PRO A 20 6.15 22.34 -8.05
N ASP A 21 7.10 21.71 -8.73
CA ASP A 21 6.82 20.70 -9.75
C ASP A 21 6.39 19.38 -9.10
N VAL A 22 7.02 19.01 -7.97
CA VAL A 22 6.62 17.86 -7.14
C VAL A 22 5.24 18.11 -6.53
N VAL A 23 5.01 19.29 -5.94
CA VAL A 23 3.69 19.63 -5.35
C VAL A 23 2.60 19.58 -6.41
N ARG A 24 2.86 20.10 -7.61
CA ARG A 24 1.92 20.01 -8.72
C ARG A 24 1.67 18.55 -9.13
N ALA A 25 2.71 17.72 -9.22
CA ALA A 25 2.54 16.30 -9.51
C ALA A 25 1.69 15.58 -8.45
N MET A 26 1.90 15.85 -7.16
CA MET A 26 1.06 15.32 -6.08
C MET A 26 -0.40 15.76 -6.25
N LEU A 27 -0.67 17.03 -6.59
CA LEU A 27 -2.03 17.50 -6.84
C LEU A 27 -2.66 16.83 -8.07
N GLU A 28 -1.89 16.58 -9.13
CA GLU A 28 -2.38 15.84 -10.30
C GLU A 28 -2.67 14.37 -9.98
N ASP A 29 -1.89 13.72 -9.10
CA ASP A 29 -2.17 12.37 -8.59
C ASP A 29 -3.54 12.30 -7.90
N TYR A 30 -3.82 13.23 -6.95
CA TYR A 30 -5.14 13.32 -6.33
C TYR A 30 -6.27 13.58 -7.34
N ARG A 31 -6.04 14.39 -8.38
CA ARG A 31 -7.04 14.61 -9.44
C ARG A 31 -7.26 13.37 -10.29
N ALA A 32 -6.20 12.62 -10.59
CA ALA A 32 -6.25 11.38 -11.34
C ALA A 32 -7.07 10.31 -10.59
N GLY A 33 -6.82 10.15 -9.28
CA GLY A 33 -7.54 9.23 -8.41
C GLY A 33 -9.06 9.41 -8.43
N LEU A 34 -9.53 10.66 -8.47
CA LEU A 34 -10.96 10.98 -8.54
C LEU A 34 -11.56 10.85 -9.94
N THR A 35 -10.73 10.72 -10.98
CA THR A 35 -11.16 10.80 -12.37
C THR A 35 -10.74 9.60 -13.21
N VAL A 36 -9.53 9.63 -13.77
CA VAL A 36 -9.06 8.63 -14.74
C VAL A 36 -8.80 7.28 -14.10
N ASP A 37 -8.27 7.24 -12.87
CA ASP A 37 -7.97 5.98 -12.19
C ASP A 37 -9.25 5.23 -11.84
N ARG A 38 -10.24 5.95 -11.28
CA ARG A 38 -11.59 5.38 -11.05
C ARG A 38 -12.23 4.84 -12.33
N ARG A 39 -12.08 5.51 -13.48
CA ARG A 39 -12.60 5.01 -14.76
C ARG A 39 -11.91 3.72 -15.19
N HIS A 40 -10.60 3.61 -14.97
CA HIS A 40 -9.85 2.39 -15.26
C HIS A 40 -10.26 1.25 -14.33
N GLU A 41 -10.42 1.52 -13.04
CA GLU A 41 -10.93 0.56 -12.04
C GLU A 41 -12.33 0.05 -12.41
N GLU A 42 -13.26 0.95 -12.78
CA GLU A 42 -14.60 0.58 -13.23
C GLU A 42 -14.54 -0.30 -14.49
N ALA A 43 -13.71 0.06 -15.48
CA ALA A 43 -13.54 -0.73 -16.69
C ALA A 43 -12.90 -2.11 -16.44
N ASP A 44 -12.00 -2.23 -15.46
CA ASP A 44 -11.45 -3.52 -15.01
C ASP A 44 -12.56 -4.38 -14.39
N ARG A 45 -13.41 -3.79 -13.54
CA ARG A 45 -14.53 -4.49 -12.91
C ARG A 45 -15.57 -4.96 -13.91
N ASP A 46 -15.97 -4.10 -14.84
CA ASP A 46 -16.95 -4.44 -15.88
C ASP A 46 -16.45 -5.56 -16.79
N ALA A 47 -15.14 -5.60 -17.04
CA ALA A 47 -14.50 -6.67 -17.81
C ALA A 47 -14.15 -7.92 -16.97
N GLY A 48 -14.41 -7.91 -15.66
CA GLY A 48 -14.04 -9.00 -14.75
C GLY A 48 -12.54 -9.24 -14.62
N ARG A 49 -11.69 -8.24 -14.91
CA ARG A 49 -10.23 -8.36 -14.78
C ARG A 49 -9.84 -8.39 -13.31
N ARG A 50 -8.94 -9.32 -12.97
CA ARG A 50 -8.41 -9.52 -11.62
C ARG A 50 -6.92 -9.80 -11.67
N ILE A 51 -6.23 -9.43 -10.60
CA ILE A 51 -4.82 -9.76 -10.37
C ILE A 51 -4.72 -11.28 -10.19
N ALA A 52 -3.97 -11.93 -11.09
CA ALA A 52 -3.88 -13.38 -11.17
C ALA A 52 -2.75 -13.98 -10.34
N CYS A 53 -1.78 -13.18 -9.91
CA CYS A 53 -0.68 -13.65 -9.05
C CYS A 53 -1.08 -13.61 -7.57
N PRO A 54 -0.37 -14.37 -6.71
CA PRO A 54 -0.50 -14.22 -5.26
C PRO A 54 -0.34 -12.75 -4.87
N THR A 55 -1.23 -12.26 -4.01
CA THR A 55 -1.29 -10.87 -3.55
C THR A 55 -1.24 -10.82 -2.03
N LEU A 56 -0.30 -10.03 -1.48
CA LEU A 56 -0.20 -9.74 -0.05
C LEU A 56 -0.77 -8.35 0.24
N VAL A 57 -1.71 -8.27 1.18
CA VAL A 57 -2.28 -7.00 1.66
C VAL A 57 -1.87 -6.81 3.11
N LEU A 58 -1.09 -5.78 3.39
CA LEU A 58 -0.67 -5.41 4.75
C LEU A 58 -1.22 -4.01 5.05
N TRP A 59 -1.74 -3.82 6.26
CA TRP A 59 -2.31 -2.54 6.68
C TRP A 59 -1.88 -2.19 8.11
N SER A 60 -2.02 -0.91 8.46
CA SER A 60 -1.75 -0.41 9.80
C SER A 60 -2.90 -0.77 10.76
N LEU A 61 -2.56 -1.29 11.95
CA LEU A 61 -3.53 -1.56 13.02
C LEU A 61 -3.82 -0.34 13.90
N ARG A 62 -3.03 0.73 13.80
CA ARG A 62 -3.21 1.99 14.55
C ARG A 62 -3.76 3.10 13.64
N ASP A 63 -4.42 2.71 12.56
CA ASP A 63 -5.08 3.57 11.58
C ASP A 63 -6.51 3.06 11.34
N ASP A 64 -7.31 3.80 10.60
CA ASP A 64 -8.77 3.63 10.55
C ASP A 64 -9.28 2.50 9.63
N LEU A 65 -8.39 1.77 8.94
CA LEU A 65 -8.78 0.78 7.93
C LEU A 65 -9.68 -0.36 8.46
N GLU A 66 -9.34 -0.97 9.60
CA GLU A 66 -10.18 -2.02 10.21
C GLU A 66 -11.46 -1.43 10.81
N ASP A 67 -11.39 -0.21 11.37
CA ASP A 67 -12.55 0.48 11.94
C ASP A 67 -13.58 0.83 10.87
N LEU A 68 -13.13 1.25 9.68
CA LEU A 68 -13.99 1.65 8.57
C LEU A 68 -14.53 0.47 7.76
N TYR A 69 -13.73 -0.59 7.57
CA TYR A 69 -14.03 -1.65 6.59
C TYR A 69 -14.07 -3.07 7.17
N GLY A 70 -13.67 -3.26 8.43
CA GLY A 70 -13.59 -4.56 9.07
C GLY A 70 -12.41 -5.39 8.56
N ASP A 71 -12.61 -6.12 7.45
CA ASP A 71 -11.59 -7.00 6.85
C ASP A 71 -11.06 -6.40 5.53
N PRO A 72 -9.89 -5.73 5.51
CA PRO A 72 -9.28 -5.25 4.28
C PRO A 72 -9.05 -6.36 3.23
N VAL A 73 -8.82 -7.61 3.63
CA VAL A 73 -8.67 -8.73 2.68
C VAL A 73 -9.98 -8.99 1.93
N ALA A 74 -11.14 -8.79 2.57
CA ALA A 74 -12.44 -8.96 1.91
C ALA A 74 -12.68 -7.97 0.76
N ILE A 75 -12.12 -6.75 0.84
CA ILE A 75 -12.13 -5.78 -0.26
C ILE A 75 -11.30 -6.32 -1.43
N TRP A 76 -10.07 -6.76 -1.14
CA TRP A 76 -9.11 -7.22 -2.16
C TRP A 76 -9.50 -8.54 -2.82
N ARG A 77 -10.30 -9.40 -2.17
CA ARG A 77 -10.86 -10.61 -2.80
C ARG A 77 -11.70 -10.29 -4.04
N ARG A 78 -12.18 -9.07 -4.22
CA ARG A 78 -12.89 -8.62 -5.42
C ARG A 78 -11.95 -8.30 -6.59
N TRP A 79 -10.68 -8.02 -6.29
CA TRP A 79 -9.67 -7.54 -7.24
C TRP A 79 -8.59 -8.56 -7.58
N ALA A 80 -8.38 -9.57 -6.73
CA ALA A 80 -7.30 -10.55 -6.89
C ALA A 80 -7.80 -11.96 -6.58
N THR A 81 -7.25 -12.98 -7.25
CA THR A 81 -7.71 -14.37 -7.14
C THR A 81 -7.09 -15.15 -5.98
N ASP A 82 -5.88 -14.79 -5.56
CA ASP A 82 -5.18 -15.37 -4.43
C ASP A 82 -4.72 -14.22 -3.51
N VAL A 83 -5.45 -14.03 -2.41
CA VAL A 83 -5.25 -12.90 -1.49
C VAL A 83 -5.08 -13.41 -0.08
N ARG A 84 -3.99 -12.95 0.53
CA ARG A 84 -3.70 -13.13 1.95
C ARG A 84 -3.21 -11.80 2.52
N GLY A 85 -3.37 -11.61 3.82
CA GLY A 85 -3.03 -10.35 4.44
C GLY A 85 -3.26 -10.38 5.94
N HIS A 86 -2.66 -9.42 6.62
CA HIS A 86 -2.83 -9.18 8.05
C HIS A 86 -2.42 -7.74 8.36
N GLY A 87 -2.94 -7.22 9.47
CA GLY A 87 -2.51 -5.94 10.00
C GLY A 87 -1.15 -6.02 10.67
N ILE A 88 -0.40 -4.93 10.62
CA ILE A 88 0.88 -4.71 11.30
C ILE A 88 0.67 -3.66 12.38
N ASP A 89 1.13 -3.95 13.59
CA ASP A 89 1.09 -3.01 14.73
C ASP A 89 2.01 -1.81 14.49
N SER A 90 1.45 -0.81 13.81
CA SER A 90 2.09 0.41 13.31
C SER A 90 1.00 1.42 13.02
N GLY A 91 1.34 2.71 12.92
CA GLY A 91 0.52 3.72 12.24
C GLY A 91 0.70 3.66 10.72
N HIS A 92 0.14 4.65 10.01
CA HIS A 92 0.08 4.68 8.54
C HIS A 92 1.43 4.44 7.82
N HIS A 93 2.53 4.95 8.41
CA HIS A 93 3.89 4.82 7.87
C HIS A 93 4.53 3.48 8.29
N VAL A 94 3.97 2.37 7.81
CA VAL A 94 4.35 1.00 8.23
C VAL A 94 5.83 0.72 7.98
N ALA A 95 6.39 1.21 6.87
CA ALA A 95 7.80 0.99 6.52
C ALA A 95 8.76 1.67 7.50
N GLU A 96 8.41 2.85 8.00
CA GLU A 96 9.20 3.60 8.96
C GLU A 96 8.96 3.13 10.41
N GLN A 97 7.72 2.76 10.74
CA GLN A 97 7.32 2.48 12.13
C GLN A 97 7.44 1.01 12.53
N ALA A 98 7.31 0.08 11.58
CA ALA A 98 7.45 -1.35 11.83
C ALA A 98 8.27 -2.06 10.72
N PRO A 99 9.48 -1.55 10.36
CA PRO A 99 10.28 -2.08 9.25
C PRO A 99 10.59 -3.57 9.39
N GLY A 100 10.85 -4.05 10.61
CA GLY A 100 11.16 -5.46 10.86
C GLY A 100 9.97 -6.39 10.61
N ALA A 101 8.77 -6.00 11.07
CA ALA A 101 7.55 -6.77 10.84
C ALA A 101 7.19 -6.77 9.34
N LEU A 102 7.27 -5.61 8.69
CA LEU A 102 7.02 -5.48 7.25
C LEU A 102 8.01 -6.33 6.44
N ALA A 103 9.31 -6.23 6.72
CA ALA A 103 10.33 -7.00 6.02
C ALA A 103 10.17 -8.51 6.22
N SER A 104 9.80 -8.97 7.43
CA SER A 104 9.51 -10.39 7.69
C SER A 104 8.33 -10.87 6.86
N ALA A 105 7.22 -10.13 6.85
CA ALA A 105 6.02 -10.48 6.10
C ALA A 105 6.30 -10.55 4.58
N LEU A 106 7.05 -9.58 4.04
CA LEU A 106 7.48 -9.58 2.65
C LEU A 106 8.40 -10.76 2.34
N THR A 107 9.38 -11.05 3.19
CA THR A 107 10.34 -12.14 2.99
C THR A 107 9.63 -13.50 3.00
N ASP A 108 8.69 -13.71 3.92
CA ASP A 108 7.90 -14.94 3.98
C ASP A 108 6.98 -15.09 2.78
N PHE A 109 6.39 -13.98 2.31
CA PHE A 109 5.52 -13.97 1.14
C PHE A 109 6.26 -14.27 -0.17
N LEU A 110 7.45 -13.69 -0.35
CA LEU A 110 8.26 -13.80 -1.56
C LEU A 110 9.11 -15.07 -1.61
N ARG A 111 9.19 -15.82 -0.51
CA ARG A 111 9.93 -17.09 -0.47
C ARG A 111 9.30 -18.04 -1.49
N PRO A 112 10.10 -18.67 -2.38
CA PRO A 112 9.59 -19.68 -3.29
C PRO A 112 8.86 -20.76 -2.49
N GLY A 113 7.68 -21.17 -2.95
CA GLY A 113 7.07 -22.40 -2.46
C GLY A 113 8.02 -23.58 -2.70
N PRO A 114 7.94 -24.67 -1.92
CA PRO A 114 8.73 -25.86 -2.21
C PRO A 114 8.49 -26.25 -3.67
N THR A 115 9.57 -26.30 -4.45
CA THR A 115 9.53 -26.85 -5.82
C THR A 115 9.09 -28.30 -5.68
N GLY A 116 7.84 -28.58 -6.05
CA GLY A 116 7.31 -29.94 -6.04
C GLY A 116 8.20 -30.83 -6.92
N THR A 117 8.78 -31.86 -6.31
CA THR A 117 9.33 -33.04 -7.00
C THR A 117 8.23 -33.84 -7.66
#